data_AF-A0A2G9V2P3-F1
#
_entry.id   AF-A0A2G9V2P3-F1
#
_cell.length_a   1.000
_cell.length_b   1.000
_cell.length_c   1.000
_cell.angle_alpha   90.00
_cell.angle_beta   90.00
_cell.angle_gamma   90.00
#
_symmetry.space_group_name_H-M   'P 1'
#
loop_
_entity.id
_entity.type
_entity.pdbx_description
1 polymer ?
#
loop_
_entity_poly.entity_id
_entity_poly.type
_entity_poly.pdbx_seq_one_letter_code
_entity_poly.pdbx_strand_id
1 'polypeptide(L)'
;MVSIDHMNAEFYFNRDVECVRTFFKRKFDYDSDDYPKFSDITRKYNLDVELEASGFTKQMDIDLNKVILNLFSCCLPGHSFNTQII
;
A
#
# COMPACT_ATOMS: atom_id res chain seq x y z
N MET A 1 -9.31 0.26 8.04
CA MET A 1 -8.44 1.25 7.36
C MET A 1 -7.63 0.51 6.32
N VAL A 2 -7.24 1.15 5.23
CA VAL A 2 -6.48 0.49 4.15
C VAL A 2 -5.07 1.08 4.12
N SER A 3 -4.05 0.24 3.96
CA SER A 3 -2.66 0.70 3.80
C SER A 3 -2.50 1.54 2.53
N ILE A 4 -1.55 2.47 2.55
CA ILE A 4 -1.20 3.31 1.40
C ILE A 4 -0.61 2.47 0.26
N ASP A 5 -0.02 1.32 0.56
CA ASP A 5 0.59 0.44 -0.44
C ASP A 5 -0.44 -0.47 -1.15
N HIS A 6 -1.72 -0.37 -0.80
CA HIS A 6 -2.76 -1.17 -1.43
C HIS A 6 -2.98 -0.73 -2.89
N MET A 7 -3.20 -1.68 -3.81
CA MET A 7 -3.40 -1.40 -5.24
C MET A 7 -4.51 -0.37 -5.50
N ASN A 8 -5.56 -0.37 -4.68
CA ASN A 8 -6.70 0.55 -4.77
C ASN A 8 -6.62 1.74 -3.78
N ALA A 9 -5.46 2.01 -3.18
CA ALA A 9 -5.32 3.08 -2.17
C ALA A 9 -5.73 4.45 -2.71
N GLU A 10 -5.38 4.76 -3.96
CA GLU A 10 -5.75 6.01 -4.63
C GLU A 10 -7.27 6.18 -4.74
N PHE A 11 -8.01 5.12 -5.08
CA PHE A 11 -9.47 5.16 -5.15
C PHE A 11 -10.08 5.51 -3.79
N TYR A 12 -9.62 4.87 -2.72
CA TYR A 12 -10.11 5.14 -1.37
C TYR A 12 -9.80 6.56 -0.93
N PHE A 13 -8.59 7.05 -1.21
CA PHE A 13 -8.21 8.42 -0.91
C PHE A 13 -9.10 9.44 -1.63
N ASN A 14 -9.29 9.28 -2.94
CA ASN A 14 -10.09 10.21 -3.74
C ASN A 14 -11.56 10.23 -3.28
N ARG A 15 -12.12 9.07 -2.96
CA ARG A 15 -13.48 8.96 -2.40
C ARG A 15 -13.60 9.75 -1.09
N ASP A 16 -12.63 9.60 -0.19
CA ASP A 16 -12.68 10.23 1.13
C ASP A 16 -12.56 11.76 1.00
N VAL A 17 -11.69 12.25 0.11
CA VAL A 17 -11.57 13.70 -0.22
C VAL A 17 -12.87 14.24 -0.81
N GLU A 18 -13.48 13.53 -1.76
CA GLU A 18 -14.73 13.94 -2.41
C GLU A 18 -15.89 14.03 -1.41
N CYS A 19 -15.99 13.08 -0.48
CA CYS A 19 -17.02 13.12 0.57
C CYS A 19 -16.91 14.38 1.43
N VAL A 20 -15.70 14.75 1.86
CA VAL A 20 -15.48 15.98 2.64
C VAL A 20 -15.85 17.21 1.82
N ARG A 21 -15.37 17.30 0.57
CA ARG A 21 -15.69 18.43 -0.31
C ARG A 21 -17.20 18.59 -0.53
N THR A 22 -17.88 17.50 -0.84
CA THR A 22 -19.32 17.49 -1.04
C THR A 22 -20.08 17.91 0.22
N PHE A 23 -19.60 17.48 1.40
CA PHE A 23 -20.19 17.88 2.67
C PHE A 23 -20.09 19.40 2.88
N PHE A 24 -18.90 19.99 2.70
CA PHE A 24 -18.70 21.43 2.88
C PHE A 24 -19.47 22.26 1.86
N LYS A 25 -19.50 21.81 0.59
CA LYS A 25 -20.30 22.44 -0.45
C LYS A 25 -21.78 22.47 -0.12
N ARG A 26 -22.34 21.33 0.32
CA ARG A 26 -23.78 21.24 0.63
C ARG A 26 -24.18 21.96 1.92
N LYS A 27 -23.28 22.01 2.91
CA LYS A 27 -23.59 22.53 4.26
C LYS A 27 -23.29 24.03 4.39
N PHE A 28 -22.24 24.50 3.72
CA PHE A 28 -21.70 25.85 3.90
C PHE A 28 -21.52 26.62 2.59
N ASP A 29 -21.93 26.04 1.44
CA ASP A 29 -21.69 26.60 0.10
C ASP A 29 -20.22 26.93 -0.18
N TYR A 30 -19.33 26.16 0.46
CA TYR A 30 -17.89 26.31 0.34
C TYR A 30 -17.33 25.29 -0.66
N ASP A 31 -16.72 25.78 -1.74
CA ASP A 31 -15.99 24.99 -2.72
C ASP A 31 -14.54 25.46 -2.76
N SER A 32 -13.60 24.52 -2.59
CA SER A 32 -12.16 24.78 -2.59
C SER A 32 -11.53 24.18 -3.83
N ASP A 33 -10.82 25.00 -4.61
CA ASP A 33 -10.02 24.54 -5.74
C ASP A 33 -8.72 23.86 -5.29
N ASP A 34 -8.27 24.14 -4.07
CA ASP A 34 -7.10 23.54 -3.46
C ASP A 34 -7.53 22.35 -2.56
N TYR A 35 -7.08 21.16 -2.93
CA TYR A 35 -7.38 19.90 -2.23
C TYR A 35 -6.25 18.90 -2.47
N PRO A 36 -5.94 18.06 -1.47
CA PRO A 36 -4.80 17.14 -1.57
C PRO A 36 -5.06 16.06 -2.61
N LYS A 37 -4.03 15.70 -3.37
CA LYS A 37 -4.05 14.57 -4.31
C LYS A 37 -3.24 13.42 -3.74
N PHE A 38 -3.54 12.19 -4.19
CA PHE A 38 -2.83 11.01 -3.73
C PHE A 38 -1.33 11.08 -4.01
N SER A 39 -0.94 11.66 -5.14
CA SER A 39 0.46 11.85 -5.55
C SER A 39 1.27 12.77 -4.62
N ASP A 40 0.62 13.62 -3.84
CA ASP A 40 1.28 14.59 -2.94
C ASP A 40 1.56 13.98 -1.54
N ILE A 41 1.15 12.72 -1.31
CA ILE A 41 1.27 12.07 -0.02
C ILE A 41 2.71 11.58 0.20
N THR A 42 3.34 12.07 1.26
CA THR A 42 4.63 11.56 1.74
C THR A 42 4.47 10.76 3.02
N ARG A 43 4.95 9.51 3.03
CA ARG A 43 4.92 8.64 4.21
C ARG A 43 5.91 9.13 5.27
N LYS A 44 5.42 9.44 6.47
CA LYS A 44 6.26 9.80 7.63
C LYS A 44 6.47 8.64 8.61
N TYR A 45 5.46 7.80 8.81
CA TYR A 45 5.47 6.67 9.74
C TYR A 45 4.71 5.47 9.14
N ASN A 46 5.10 4.25 9.53
CA ASN A 46 4.54 3.00 9.03
C ASN A 46 3.48 2.42 10.00
N LEU A 47 2.48 3.25 10.32
CA LEU A 47 1.40 2.86 11.25
C LEU A 47 0.54 1.70 10.73
N ASP A 48 0.46 1.56 9.41
CA ASP A 48 -0.27 0.49 8.75
C ASP A 48 0.39 -0.89 8.94
N VAL A 49 1.71 -0.92 9.15
CA VAL A 49 2.46 -2.13 9.51
C VAL A 49 2.26 -2.48 10.98
N GLU A 50 2.27 -1.48 11.87
CA GLU A 50 2.07 -1.69 13.31
C GLU A 50 0.66 -2.19 13.65
N LEU A 51 -0.34 -1.72 12.90
CA LEU A 51 -1.75 -2.03 13.13
C LEU A 51 -2.29 -3.17 12.25
N GLU A 52 -1.46 -3.78 11.41
CA GLU A 52 -1.84 -4.85 10.46
C GLU A 52 -3.09 -4.47 9.64
N ALA A 53 -3.16 -3.21 9.15
CA ALA A 53 -4.39 -2.59 8.68
C ALA A 53 -5.04 -3.29 7.47
N SER A 54 -4.25 -4.00 6.65
CA SER A 54 -4.70 -4.77 5.48
C SER A 54 -5.11 -6.21 5.81
N GLY A 55 -5.03 -6.63 7.08
CA GLY A 55 -5.30 -8.02 7.49
C GLY A 55 -4.22 -9.01 7.07
N PHE A 56 -3.04 -8.50 6.71
CA PHE A 56 -1.87 -9.32 6.41
C PHE A 56 -1.24 -9.79 7.71
N THR A 57 -1.47 -11.05 8.07
CA THR A 57 -0.79 -11.63 9.22
C THR A 57 0.67 -11.89 8.86
N LYS A 58 1.57 -11.83 9.85
CA LYS A 58 3.00 -12.14 9.67
C LYS A 58 3.25 -13.52 9.02
N GLN A 59 2.31 -14.46 9.16
CA GLN A 59 2.37 -15.76 8.50
C GLN A 59 2.12 -15.67 6.99
N MET A 60 1.19 -14.83 6.54
CA MET A 60 0.91 -14.61 5.12
C MET A 60 2.10 -13.95 4.41
N ASP A 61 2.82 -13.03 5.08
CA ASP A 61 4.07 -12.46 4.55
C ASP A 61 5.17 -13.51 4.37
N ILE A 62 5.35 -14.39 5.35
CA ILE A 62 6.35 -15.45 5.26
C ILE A 62 6.03 -16.41 4.11
N ASP A 63 4.76 -16.77 3.95
CA ASP A 63 4.35 -17.69 2.90
C ASP A 63 4.42 -17.06 1.52
N LEU A 64 4.12 -15.77 1.37
CA LEU A 64 4.36 -15.03 0.13
C LEU A 64 5.85 -14.93 -0.20
N ASN A 65 6.70 -14.63 0.77
CA ASN A 65 8.15 -14.60 0.56
C ASN A 65 8.69 -15.98 0.14
N LYS A 66 8.19 -17.07 0.74
CA LYS A 66 8.53 -18.44 0.30
C LYS A 66 8.09 -18.70 -1.14
N VAL A 67 6.89 -18.28 -1.53
CA VAL A 67 6.39 -18.45 -2.91
C VAL A 67 7.24 -17.65 -3.89
N ILE A 68 7.61 -16.41 -3.57
CA ILE A 68 8.49 -15.57 -4.40
C ILE A 68 9.87 -16.22 -4.57
N LEU A 69 10.48 -16.71 -3.50
CA LEU A 69 11.78 -17.40 -3.55
C LEU A 69 11.70 -18.71 -4.36
N ASN A 70 10.62 -19.48 -4.19
CA ASN A 70 10.40 -20.70 -4.96
C ASN A 70 10.15 -20.41 -6.45
N LEU A 71 9.51 -19.30 -6.79
CA LEU A 71 9.32 -18.87 -8.18
C LEU A 71 10.66 -18.52 -8.85
N PHE A 72 11.57 -17.88 -8.13
CA PHE A 72 12.94 -17.61 -8.60
C PHE A 72 13.75 -18.89 -8.85
N SER A 73 13.54 -19.93 -8.03
CA SER A 73 14.17 -21.25 -8.23
C SER A 73 13.63 -21.98 -9.47
N CYS A 74 12.34 -21.79 -9.80
CA CYS A 74 11.69 -22.49 -10.92
C CYS A 74 11.94 -21.82 -12.29
N CYS A 75 12.22 -20.51 -12.33
CA CYS A 75 12.38 -19.75 -13.58
C CYS A 75 13.83 -19.53 -14.05
N LEU A 76 14.86 -20.06 -13.37
CA LEU A 76 16.24 -20.08 -13.86
C LEU A 76 16.83 -21.48 -13.81
N PRO A 77 16.66 -22.32 -14.86
CA PRO A 77 17.49 -23.49 -15.02
C PRO A 77 18.90 -23.02 -15.43
N GLY A 78 19.80 -22.84 -14.46
CA GLY A 78 21.24 -22.88 -14.76
C GLY A 78 22.11 -21.69 -14.35
N HIS A 79 21.92 -21.08 -13.17
CA HIS A 79 23.03 -20.36 -12.54
C HIS A 79 23.31 -20.91 -11.14
N SER A 80 24.35 -21.72 -11.05
CA SER A 80 24.97 -22.15 -9.80
C SER A 80 25.58 -20.92 -9.13
N PHE A 81 24.85 -20.30 -8.19
CA PHE A 81 25.46 -19.36 -7.26
C PHE A 81 25.99 -20.16 -6.07
N ASN A 82 27.29 -20.38 -6.14
CA ASN A 82 28.15 -20.90 -5.11
C ASN A 82 27.91 -20.13 -3.79
N THR A 83 27.34 -20.80 -2.80
CA THR A 83 27.40 -20.37 -1.41
C THR A 83 28.81 -20.58 -0.88
N GLN A 84 29.66 -19.57 -0.98
CA GLN A 84 30.82 -19.41 -0.12
C GLN A 84 30.54 -18.28 0.87
N ILE A 85 29.96 -18.68 2.00
CA ILE A 85 30.17 -18.01 3.28
C ILE A 85 31.37 -18.73 3.91
N ILE A 86 32.57 -18.20 3.63
CA ILE A 86 33.69 -18.01 4.57
C ILE A 86 34.36 -16.70 4.15
#